data_AF-A0A6A5C9A6-F1
#
_entry.id   AF-A0A6A5C9A6-F1
#
_cell.length_a   1.000
_cell.length_b   1.000
_cell.length_c   1.000
_cell.angle_alpha   90.00
_cell.angle_beta   90.00
_cell.angle_gamma   90.00
#
_symmetry.space_group_name_H-M   'P 1'
#
loop_
_entity.id
_entity.type
_entity.pdbx_description
1 polymer ?
#
loop_
_entity_poly.entity_id
_entity_poly.type
_entity_poly.pdbx_seq_one_letter_code
_entity_poly.pdbx_strand_id
1 'polypeptide(L)'
;MSQQQESLVPANRPKSTAQPKSFKEQKSLSERIEESRKVREKYPDRVPVICEKSAVEKDLPSIDKNKYLVPADLNVSQFVMVVRGRLSVDETTSLFFFVGKDVLLMQTDLMGSIYEKYKDEDGFLYISYSGQNTLGALE
;
A
#
# COMPACT_ATOMS: atom_id res chain seq x y z
N MET A 1 44.04 25.82 14.43
CA MET A 1 43.50 24.58 15.04
C MET A 1 42.56 25.06 16.12
N SER A 2 41.24 24.87 16.06
CA SER A 2 40.54 23.61 15.84
C SER A 2 39.15 23.87 15.25
N GLN A 3 38.75 23.05 14.28
CA GLN A 3 37.39 22.97 13.76
C GLN A 3 36.50 22.31 14.82
N GLN A 4 35.32 22.87 15.08
CA GLN A 4 34.20 22.12 15.63
C GLN A 4 33.05 22.22 14.62
N GLN A 5 32.85 21.12 13.93
CA GLN A 5 31.77 20.88 12.98
C GLN A 5 30.67 20.16 13.77
N GLU A 6 29.65 20.90 14.22
CA GLU A 6 28.42 20.27 14.70
C GLU A 6 27.59 19.84 13.50
N SER A 7 27.68 18.55 13.19
CA SER A 7 26.81 17.85 12.25
C SER A 7 25.37 17.86 12.79
N LEU A 8 24.50 18.63 12.16
CA LEU A 8 23.05 18.52 12.33
C LEU A 8 22.62 17.13 11.84
N VAL A 9 22.36 16.24 12.79
CA VAL A 9 21.65 14.97 12.53
C VAL A 9 20.29 15.29 11.90
N PRO A 10 19.88 14.66 10.79
CA PRO A 10 18.52 14.83 10.31
C PRO A 10 17.57 14.21 11.35
N ALA A 11 16.72 15.05 11.92
CA ALA A 11 15.69 14.64 12.86
C ALA A 11 14.81 13.55 12.21
N ASN A 12 14.93 12.32 12.70
CA ASN A 12 14.03 11.24 12.35
C ASN A 12 12.66 11.58 12.94
N ARG A 13 11.82 12.25 12.15
CA ARG A 13 10.46 12.61 12.56
C ARG A 13 9.69 11.30 12.77
N PRO A 14 9.11 11.05 13.95
CA PRO A 14 8.30 9.85 14.16
C PRO A 14 7.15 9.86 13.15
N LYS A 15 7.08 8.83 12.30
CA LYS A 15 5.91 8.60 11.43
C LYS A 15 4.71 8.41 12.35
N SER A 16 3.67 9.23 12.17
CA SER A 16 2.43 9.17 12.97
C SER A 16 1.85 7.76 12.96
N THR A 17 1.58 7.20 14.14
CA THR A 17 0.96 5.87 14.32
C THR A 17 -0.55 5.87 14.08
N ALA A 18 -1.19 7.05 14.04
CA ALA A 18 -2.62 7.17 13.79
C ALA A 18 -2.98 6.77 12.35
N GLN A 19 -3.98 5.92 12.20
CA GLN A 19 -4.51 5.48 10.91
C GLN A 19 -5.19 6.67 10.21
N PRO A 20 -4.78 7.04 8.98
CA PRO A 20 -5.53 8.03 8.19
C PRO A 20 -6.92 7.50 7.86
N LYS A 21 -7.90 8.39 7.63
CA LYS A 21 -9.22 8.01 7.11
C LYS A 21 -9.04 7.20 5.82
N SER A 22 -9.85 6.17 5.60
CA SER A 22 -9.79 5.40 4.35
C SER A 22 -10.20 6.23 3.15
N PHE A 23 -9.76 5.83 1.95
CA PHE A 23 -10.14 6.49 0.71
C PHE A 23 -11.66 6.55 0.50
N LYS A 24 -12.39 5.50 0.91
CA LYS A 24 -13.87 5.46 0.83
C LYS A 24 -14.55 6.45 1.79
N GLU A 25 -13.91 6.80 2.91
CA GLU A 25 -14.40 7.83 3.83
C GLU A 25 -14.02 9.25 3.39
N GLN A 26 -12.96 9.39 2.59
CA GLN A 26 -12.50 10.67 2.08
C GLN A 26 -13.31 11.16 0.87
N LYS A 27 -13.92 10.24 0.10
CA LYS A 27 -14.59 10.55 -1.16
C LYS A 27 -15.93 9.83 -1.32
N SER A 28 -16.91 10.55 -1.85
CA SER A 28 -18.20 9.95 -2.22
C SER A 28 -18.04 8.91 -3.33
N LEU A 29 -19.01 7.99 -3.45
CA LEU A 29 -18.98 6.95 -4.48
C LEU A 29 -18.92 7.52 -5.90
N SER A 30 -19.70 8.57 -6.19
CA SER A 30 -19.73 9.21 -7.50
C SER A 30 -18.37 9.83 -7.87
N GLU A 31 -17.69 10.47 -6.93
CA GLU A 31 -16.34 11.00 -7.15
C GLU A 31 -15.33 9.89 -7.44
N ARG A 32 -15.43 8.76 -6.75
CA ARG A 32 -14.55 7.60 -6.97
C ARG A 32 -14.78 6.97 -8.34
N ILE A 33 -16.04 6.77 -8.75
CA ILE A 33 -16.40 6.28 -10.10
C ILE A 33 -15.85 7.22 -11.19
N GLU A 34 -16.04 8.53 -11.03
CA GLU A 34 -15.58 9.49 -12.02
C GLU A 34 -14.04 9.50 -12.13
N GLU A 35 -13.35 9.38 -11.00
CA GLU A 35 -11.90 9.33 -10.96
C GLU A 35 -11.34 8.04 -11.58
N SER A 36 -11.90 6.88 -11.23
CA SER A 36 -11.47 5.58 -11.77
C SER A 36 -11.72 5.50 -13.28
N ARG A 37 -12.87 6.01 -13.75
CA ARG A 37 -13.18 6.07 -15.19
C ARG A 37 -12.15 6.88 -15.95
N LYS A 38 -11.87 8.12 -15.50
CA LYS A 38 -10.89 9.02 -16.14
C LYS A 38 -9.49 8.42 -16.19
N VAL A 39 -9.03 7.80 -15.10
CA VAL A 39 -7.67 7.21 -15.08
C VAL A 39 -7.58 5.96 -15.95
N ARG A 40 -8.64 5.14 -16.02
CA ARG A 40 -8.71 3.96 -16.90
C ARG A 40 -8.79 4.35 -18.37
N GLU A 41 -9.54 5.39 -18.73
CA GLU A 41 -9.58 5.93 -20.10
C GLU A 41 -8.21 6.44 -20.54
N LYS A 42 -7.48 7.11 -19.63
CA LYS A 42 -6.16 7.67 -19.91
C LYS A 42 -5.04 6.60 -19.95
N TYR A 43 -5.17 5.55 -19.15
CA TYR A 43 -4.17 4.49 -18.99
C TYR A 43 -4.83 3.10 -19.00
N PRO A 44 -5.24 2.60 -20.19
CA PRO A 44 -6.05 1.38 -20.31
C PRO A 44 -5.34 0.11 -19.83
N ASP A 45 -4.02 0.05 -19.97
CA ASP A 45 -3.20 -1.10 -19.57
C ASP A 45 -2.79 -1.08 -18.09
N ARG A 46 -3.39 -0.17 -17.31
CA ARG A 46 -3.07 0.00 -15.90
C ARG A 46 -4.29 -0.19 -14.99
N VAL A 47 -3.98 -0.67 -13.80
CA VAL A 47 -4.89 -0.96 -12.70
C VAL A 47 -4.80 0.18 -11.69
N PRO A 48 -5.92 0.88 -11.41
CA PRO A 48 -5.99 1.85 -10.33
C PRO A 48 -6.15 1.11 -8.99
N VAL A 49 -5.14 1.23 -8.11
CA VAL A 49 -5.08 0.52 -6.83
C VAL A 49 -5.09 1.51 -5.67
N ILE A 50 -5.91 1.24 -4.66
CA ILE A 50 -5.87 1.88 -3.34
C ILE A 50 -5.28 0.87 -2.36
N CYS A 51 -4.09 1.16 -1.83
CA CYS A 51 -3.35 0.28 -0.92
C CYS A 51 -3.20 0.93 0.45
N GLU A 52 -3.92 0.41 1.44
CA GLU A 52 -4.04 0.99 2.78
C GLU A 52 -3.58 0.02 3.86
N LYS A 53 -3.21 0.55 5.03
CA LYS A 53 -2.86 -0.29 6.18
C LYS A 53 -4.11 -1.00 6.68
N SER A 54 -3.99 -2.28 7.01
CA SER A 54 -5.09 -3.01 7.62
C SER A 54 -5.51 -2.37 8.95
N ALA A 55 -6.81 -2.39 9.26
CA ALA A 55 -7.33 -1.81 10.50
C ALA A 55 -6.83 -2.56 11.75
N VAL A 56 -6.50 -3.85 11.62
CA VAL A 56 -5.95 -4.67 12.71
C VAL A 56 -4.43 -4.56 12.84
N GLU A 57 -3.76 -3.89 11.89
CA GLU A 57 -2.31 -3.71 11.87
C GLU A 57 -1.86 -2.54 12.76
N LYS A 58 -1.02 -2.84 13.75
CA LYS A 58 -0.58 -1.91 14.80
C LYS A 58 0.88 -1.52 14.70
N ASP A 59 1.72 -2.40 14.18
CA ASP A 59 3.19 -2.29 14.26
C ASP A 59 3.77 -1.59 13.03
N LEU A 60 3.11 -1.72 11.88
CA LEU A 60 3.56 -1.05 10.65
C LEU A 60 3.13 0.41 10.57
N PRO A 61 3.97 1.28 9.96
CA PRO A 61 3.57 2.64 9.63
C PRO A 61 2.55 2.66 8.48
N SER A 62 1.77 3.74 8.39
CA SER A 62 0.93 4.04 7.23
C SER A 62 1.78 4.52 6.05
N ILE A 63 1.34 4.23 4.81
CA ILE A 63 2.00 4.77 3.61
C ILE A 63 1.48 6.19 3.34
N ASP A 64 2.40 7.13 3.04
CA ASP A 64 2.04 8.53 2.75
C ASP A 64 1.18 8.69 1.47
N LYS A 65 1.36 7.80 0.49
CA LYS A 65 0.63 7.78 -0.78
C LYS A 65 0.05 6.39 -1.02
N ASN A 66 -1.24 6.23 -0.76
CA ASN A 66 -1.97 4.97 -0.88
C ASN A 66 -2.51 4.68 -2.29
N LYS A 67 -2.53 5.65 -3.20
CA LYS A 67 -3.06 5.48 -4.56
C LYS A 67 -1.96 5.18 -5.58
N TYR A 68 -2.13 4.11 -6.33
CA TYR A 68 -1.17 3.58 -7.31
C TYR A 68 -1.83 3.36 -8.67
N LEU A 69 -0.99 3.39 -9.71
CA LEU A 69 -1.38 3.04 -11.07
C LEU A 69 -0.41 1.99 -11.61
N VAL A 70 -0.81 0.73 -11.46
CA VAL A 70 0.04 -0.45 -11.59
C VAL A 70 -0.15 -1.09 -12.96
N PRO A 71 0.92 -1.49 -13.68
CA PRO A 71 0.78 -2.26 -14.92
C PRO A 71 -0.02 -3.56 -14.69
N ALA A 72 -0.91 -3.92 -15.60
CA ALA A 72 -1.77 -5.09 -15.47
C ALA A 72 -0.99 -6.43 -15.50
N ASP A 73 0.18 -6.44 -16.14
CA ASP A 73 1.09 -7.57 -16.30
C ASP A 73 2.14 -7.68 -15.17
N LEU A 74 2.09 -6.79 -14.18
CA LEU A 74 2.97 -6.82 -13.02
C LEU A 74 2.49 -7.88 -12.01
N ASN A 75 3.43 -8.65 -11.43
CA ASN A 75 3.11 -9.63 -10.39
C ASN A 75 2.91 -8.97 -9.03
N VAL A 76 2.06 -9.54 -8.17
CA VAL A 76 1.88 -9.08 -6.78
C VAL A 76 3.20 -8.95 -6.04
N SER A 77 4.12 -9.90 -6.20
CA SER A 77 5.46 -9.83 -5.57
C SER A 77 6.22 -8.55 -5.90
N GLN A 78 6.17 -8.10 -7.15
CA GLN A 78 6.79 -6.85 -7.56
C GLN A 78 6.08 -5.65 -6.93
N PHE A 79 4.74 -5.70 -6.80
CA PHE A 79 3.97 -4.64 -6.13
C PHE A 79 4.26 -4.56 -4.64
N VAL A 80 4.40 -5.71 -3.96
CA VAL A 80 4.82 -5.81 -2.55
C VAL A 80 6.17 -5.13 -2.35
N MET A 81 7.13 -5.34 -3.26
CA MET A 81 8.45 -4.67 -3.18
C MET A 81 8.35 -3.15 -3.32
N VAL A 82 7.48 -2.65 -4.21
CA VAL A 82 7.21 -1.21 -4.35
C VAL A 82 6.67 -0.63 -3.05
N VAL A 83 5.70 -1.30 -2.42
CA VAL A 83 5.10 -0.84 -1.16
C VAL A 83 6.09 -0.95 0.01
N ARG A 84 6.86 -2.03 0.09
CA ARG A 84 7.93 -2.21 1.10
C ARG A 84 8.90 -1.03 1.10
N GLY A 85 9.33 -0.59 -0.08
CA GLY A 85 10.21 0.57 -0.24
C GLY A 85 9.60 1.89 0.30
N ARG A 86 8.27 2.01 0.35
CA ARG A 86 7.58 3.18 0.92
C ARG A 86 7.41 3.09 2.44
N LEU A 87 7.25 1.89 2.98
CA LEU A 87 7.10 1.67 4.41
C LEU A 87 8.43 1.88 5.17
N SER A 88 9.57 1.66 4.50
CA SER A 88 10.90 1.67 5.12
C SER A 88 11.01 0.61 6.24
N VAL A 89 10.44 -0.57 6.00
CA VAL A 89 10.45 -1.71 6.93
C VAL A 89 11.67 -2.59 6.70
N ASP A 90 12.12 -3.24 7.76
CA ASP A 90 13.26 -4.16 7.73
C ASP A 90 12.97 -5.41 6.89
N GLU A 91 14.02 -6.07 6.39
CA GLU A 91 13.89 -7.27 5.56
C GLU A 91 13.22 -8.44 6.28
N THR A 92 13.38 -8.51 7.61
CA THR A 92 12.79 -9.51 8.52
C THR A 92 11.27 -9.38 8.69
N THR A 93 10.67 -8.28 8.23
CA THR A 93 9.22 -8.07 8.33
C THR A 93 8.52 -8.64 7.11
N SER A 94 7.80 -9.76 7.26
CA SER A 94 6.94 -10.28 6.20
C SER A 94 5.74 -9.37 6.00
N LEU A 95 5.42 -9.04 4.74
CA LEU A 95 4.24 -8.27 4.39
C LEU A 95 3.21 -9.16 3.70
N PHE A 96 1.97 -9.07 4.16
CA PHE A 96 0.82 -9.77 3.60
C PHE A 96 -0.18 -8.79 3.02
N PHE A 97 -0.73 -9.12 1.86
CA PHE A 97 -1.59 -8.25 1.06
C PHE A 97 -2.92 -8.94 0.85
N PHE A 98 -4.02 -8.23 1.10
CA PHE A 98 -5.36 -8.80 1.06
C PHE A 98 -6.29 -7.96 0.20
N VAL A 99 -7.27 -8.60 -0.42
CA VAL A 99 -8.41 -7.94 -1.08
C VAL A 99 -9.71 -8.33 -0.39
N GLY A 100 -10.67 -7.40 -0.36
CA GLY A 100 -11.91 -7.60 0.39
C GLY A 100 -11.65 -7.72 1.89
N LYS A 101 -12.34 -8.67 2.55
CA LYS A 101 -12.17 -8.90 3.99
C LYS A 101 -10.92 -9.70 4.32
N ASP A 102 -10.74 -10.86 3.68
CA ASP A 102 -9.77 -11.87 4.15
C ASP A 102 -9.05 -12.62 3.01
N VAL A 103 -9.16 -12.18 1.75
CA VAL A 103 -8.54 -12.91 0.63
C VAL A 103 -7.08 -12.52 0.49
N LEU A 104 -6.18 -13.41 0.92
CA LEU A 104 -4.74 -13.24 0.74
C LEU A 104 -4.36 -13.32 -0.76
N LEU A 105 -3.54 -12.37 -1.22
CA LEU A 105 -3.04 -12.35 -2.58
C LEU A 105 -1.83 -13.27 -2.76
N MET A 106 -1.82 -14.05 -3.84
CA MET A 106 -0.69 -14.89 -4.20
C MET A 106 0.39 -14.05 -4.88
N GLN A 107 1.66 -14.30 -4.52
CA GLN A 107 2.82 -13.54 -5.00
C GLN A 107 3.03 -13.62 -6.53
N THR A 108 2.53 -14.69 -7.15
CA THR A 108 2.62 -14.99 -8.58
C THR A 108 1.45 -14.45 -9.40
N ASP A 109 0.40 -13.96 -8.76
CA ASP A 109 -0.77 -13.46 -9.47
C ASP A 109 -0.45 -12.14 -10.17
N LEU A 110 -1.07 -11.94 -11.34
CA LEU A 110 -1.01 -10.69 -12.08
C LEU A 110 -2.00 -9.67 -11.50
N MET A 111 -1.56 -8.41 -11.39
CA MET A 111 -2.40 -7.32 -10.89
C MET A 111 -3.67 -7.13 -11.72
N GLY A 112 -3.61 -7.34 -13.03
CA GLY A 112 -4.78 -7.32 -13.92
C GLY A 112 -5.78 -8.42 -13.62
N SER A 113 -5.32 -9.64 -13.36
CA SER A 113 -6.19 -10.78 -13.01
C SER A 113 -6.91 -10.55 -11.67
N ILE A 114 -6.20 -9.99 -10.69
CA ILE A 114 -6.78 -9.62 -9.40
C ILE A 114 -7.81 -8.50 -9.58
N TYR A 115 -7.50 -7.49 -10.38
CA TYR A 115 -8.42 -6.39 -10.66
C TYR A 115 -9.74 -6.89 -11.26
N GLU A 116 -9.70 -7.76 -12.28
CA GLU A 116 -10.94 -8.24 -12.89
C GLU A 116 -11.80 -9.07 -11.94
N LYS A 117 -11.17 -9.76 -10.97
CA LYS A 117 -11.87 -10.59 -10.00
C LYS A 117 -12.38 -9.82 -8.78
N TYR A 118 -11.68 -8.76 -8.36
CA TYR A 118 -11.87 -8.13 -7.05
C TYR A 118 -12.00 -6.60 -7.07
N LYS A 119 -12.04 -5.95 -8.24
CA LYS A 119 -12.36 -4.51 -8.30
C LYS A 119 -13.70 -4.21 -7.64
N ASP A 120 -13.76 -3.06 -6.98
CA ASP A 120 -14.97 -2.56 -6.35
C ASP A 120 -15.91 -1.94 -7.40
N GLU A 121 -17.16 -1.68 -7.00
CA GLU A 121 -18.16 -1.03 -7.86
C GLU A 121 -17.74 0.37 -8.34
N ASP A 122 -16.82 0.99 -7.62
CA ASP A 122 -16.28 2.31 -7.97
C ASP A 122 -15.16 2.27 -9.02
N GLY A 123 -14.71 1.09 -9.45
CA GLY A 123 -13.64 0.90 -10.43
C GLY A 123 -12.21 0.94 -9.90
N PHE A 124 -11.99 0.97 -8.58
CA PHE A 124 -10.68 0.77 -7.95
C PHE A 124 -10.52 -0.65 -7.43
N LEU A 125 -9.26 -1.13 -7.38
CA LEU A 125 -8.90 -2.30 -6.59
C LEU A 125 -8.40 -1.86 -5.21
N TYR A 126 -9.07 -2.35 -4.16
CA TYR A 126 -8.70 -2.07 -2.78
C TYR A 126 -7.87 -3.21 -2.21
N ILE A 127 -6.67 -2.86 -1.75
CA ILE A 127 -5.73 -3.78 -1.13
C ILE A 127 -5.41 -3.28 0.29
N SER A 128 -5.50 -4.14 1.27
CA SER A 128 -4.98 -3.87 2.61
C SER A 128 -3.65 -4.62 2.83
N TYR A 129 -2.74 -4.02 3.60
CA TYR A 129 -1.50 -4.69 4.00
C TYR A 129 -1.39 -4.84 5.51
N SER A 130 -0.73 -5.91 5.95
CA SER A 130 -0.29 -6.13 7.33
C SER A 130 1.10 -6.76 7.36
N GLY A 131 1.75 -6.69 8.51
CA GLY A 131 3.08 -7.22 8.77
C GLY A 131 3.05 -8.37 9.77
N GLN A 132 3.99 -9.29 9.63
CA GLN A 132 4.35 -10.24 10.67
C GLN A 132 5.87 -10.29 10.78
N ASN A 133 6.41 -10.11 11.98
CA ASN A 133 7.83 -10.29 12.23
C ASN A 133 8.15 -11.79 12.23
N THR A 134 9.02 -12.25 11.32
CA THR A 134 9.32 -13.68 11.17
C THR A 134 10.31 -14.20 12.19
N LEU A 135 10.93 -13.32 12.99
CA LEU A 135 11.91 -13.74 14.01
C LEU A 135 11.27 -14.40 15.24
N GLY A 136 9.93 -14.51 15.28
CA GLY A 136 9.21 -15.09 16.40
C GLY A 136 9.17 -14.12 17.58
N ALA A 137 7.98 -13.89 18.13
CA ALA A 137 7.91 -13.49 19.52
C ALA A 137 8.51 -14.64 20.33
N LEU A 138 9.71 -14.44 20.87
CA LEU A 138 10.14 -15.19 22.04
C LEU A 138 9.16 -14.82 23.16
N GLU A 139 8.08 -15.59 23.29
CA GLU A 139 7.36 -15.73 24.55
C GLU A 139 7.96 -16.90 25.34
#